data_AF-A0A432FWR2-F1
#
_entry.id   AF-A0A432FWR2-F1
#
_cell.length_a   1.000
_cell.length_b   1.000
_cell.length_c   1.000
_cell.angle_alpha   90.00
_cell.angle_beta   90.00
_cell.angle_gamma   90.00
#
_symmetry.space_group_name_H-M   'P 1'
#
loop_
_entity.id
_entity.type
_entity.pdbx_description
1 polymer ?
#
loop_
_entity_poly.entity_id
_entity_poly.type
_entity_poly.pdbx_seq_one_letter_code
_entity_poly.pdbx_strand_id
1 'polypeptide(L)'
;MCPYCVRAKSLLQSKGVEFEEIRIDMDRSRMAEMMERSGRRTVPQIFIGDTHVGGYDDMAALDAQGRLDPLLGLEPHYDEATFAHSPEASEDGPT
;
A
#
# COMPACT_ATOMS: atom_id res chain seq x y z
N MET A 1 -14.50 -0.48 18.07
CA MET A 1 -14.43 -0.40 16.59
C MET A 1 -13.33 0.60 16.23
N CYS A 2 -12.42 0.27 15.31
CA CYS A 2 -11.23 1.08 14.97
C CYS A 2 -11.41 1.75 13.60
N PRO A 3 -11.47 3.09 13.51
CA PRO A 3 -11.73 3.78 12.23
C PRO A 3 -10.58 3.64 11.23
N TYR A 4 -9.33 3.66 11.69
CA TYR A 4 -8.15 3.46 10.84
C TYR A 4 -8.10 2.05 10.22
N CYS A 5 -8.55 1.05 10.98
CA CYS A 5 -8.63 -0.33 10.51
C CYS A 5 -9.68 -0.46 9.39
N VAL A 6 -10.81 0.26 9.50
CA VAL A 6 -11.82 0.31 8.43
C VAL A 6 -11.24 0.96 7.18
N ARG A 7 -10.56 2.11 7.32
CA ARG A 7 -9.94 2.81 6.18
C ARG A 7 -8.87 1.96 5.49
N ALA A 8 -8.06 1.22 6.25
CA ALA A 8 -7.06 0.31 5.68
C ALA A 8 -7.71 -0.77 4.81
N LYS A 9 -8.77 -1.41 5.33
CA LYS A 9 -9.53 -2.41 4.57
C LYS A 9 -10.17 -1.82 3.34
N SER A 10 -10.79 -0.64 3.44
CA SER A 10 -11.39 0.02 2.28
C SER A 10 -10.36 0.35 1.19
N LEU A 11 -9.13 0.75 1.55
CA LEU A 11 -8.07 0.98 0.57
C LEU A 11 -7.70 -0.31 -0.16
N LEU A 12 -7.44 -1.40 0.57
CA LEU A 12 -7.11 -2.70 -0.02
C LEU A 12 -8.27 -3.24 -0.89
N GLN A 13 -9.51 -3.11 -0.43
CA GLN A 13 -10.69 -3.46 -1.22
C GLN A 13 -10.79 -2.63 -2.51
N SER A 14 -10.50 -1.32 -2.45
CA SER A 14 -10.53 -0.46 -3.64
C SER A 14 -9.48 -0.82 -4.67
N LYS A 15 -8.37 -1.42 -4.23
CA LYS A 15 -7.30 -1.97 -5.08
C LYS A 15 -7.60 -3.37 -5.61
N GLY A 16 -8.71 -3.98 -5.18
CA GLY A 16 -9.13 -5.31 -5.63
C GLY A 16 -8.24 -6.45 -5.12
N VAL A 17 -7.55 -6.26 -3.99
CA VAL A 17 -6.68 -7.28 -3.41
C VAL A 17 -7.36 -8.04 -2.29
N GLU A 18 -7.10 -9.34 -2.22
CA GLU A 18 -7.50 -10.18 -1.11
C GLU A 18 -6.59 -9.93 0.10
N PHE A 19 -7.16 -9.92 1.30
CA PHE A 19 -6.40 -9.74 2.55
C PHE A 19 -7.03 -10.52 3.70
N GLU A 20 -6.20 -10.87 4.69
CA GLU A 20 -6.66 -11.49 5.93
C GLU A 20 -6.80 -10.47 7.06
N GLU A 21 -7.94 -10.47 7.75
CA GLU A 21 -8.15 -9.65 8.96
C GLU A 21 -7.90 -10.47 10.23
N ILE A 22 -6.76 -10.23 10.89
CA ILE A 22 -6.46 -10.82 12.18
C ILE A 22 -6.98 -9.89 13.29
N ARG A 23 -8.10 -10.29 13.90
CA ARG A 23 -8.68 -9.60 15.07
C ARG A 23 -7.88 -9.90 16.33
N ILE A 24 -7.34 -8.85 16.97
CA ILE A 24 -6.56 -8.94 18.22
C ILE A 24 -7.32 -8.39 19.44
N ASP A 25 -8.50 -7.79 19.23
CA ASP A 25 -9.27 -7.09 20.25
C ASP A 25 -9.80 -8.01 21.36
N MET A 26 -9.98 -9.29 21.03
CA MET A 26 -10.51 -10.30 21.96
C MET A 26 -9.48 -11.39 22.33
N ASP A 27 -8.27 -11.35 21.76
CA ASP A 27 -7.26 -12.39 21.93
C ASP A 27 -5.91 -11.80 22.36
N ARG A 28 -5.59 -11.98 23.64
CA ARG A 28 -4.32 -11.51 24.23
C ARG A 28 -3.09 -12.21 23.65
N SER A 29 -3.23 -13.45 23.19
CA SER A 29 -2.11 -14.19 22.60
C SER A 29 -1.73 -13.61 21.24
N ARG A 30 -2.73 -13.29 20.40
CA ARG A 30 -2.53 -12.61 19.11
C ARG A 30 -1.97 -11.20 19.28
N MET A 31 -2.37 -10.50 20.33
CA MET A 31 -1.77 -9.21 20.67
C MET A 31 -0.27 -9.35 21.02
N ALA A 32 0.13 -10.41 21.73
CA ALA A 32 1.54 -10.66 22.03
C ALA A 32 2.34 -10.99 20.76
N GLU A 33 1.82 -11.85 19.89
CA GLU A 33 2.43 -12.17 18.59
C GLU A 33 2.58 -10.92 17.71
N MET A 34 1.55 -10.08 17.64
CA MET A 34 1.61 -8.81 16.91
C MET A 34 2.72 -7.89 17.46
N MET A 35 2.86 -7.80 18.78
CA MET A 35 3.93 -7.00 19.40
C MET A 35 5.31 -7.57 19.09
N GLU A 36 5.47 -8.89 19.12
CA GLU A 36 6.74 -9.56 18.80
C GLU A 36 7.15 -9.32 17.34
N ARG A 37 6.19 -9.42 16.41
CA ARG A 37 6.45 -9.25 14.97
C ARG A 37 6.65 -7.79 14.55
N SER A 38 5.97 -6.85 15.20
CA SER A 38 5.94 -5.45 14.73
C SER A 38 6.66 -4.46 15.63
N GLY A 39 6.92 -4.82 16.90
CA GLY A 39 7.43 -3.92 17.92
C GLY A 39 6.47 -2.80 18.35
N ARG A 40 5.24 -2.73 17.79
CA ARG A 40 4.26 -1.70 18.11
C ARG A 40 3.01 -2.31 18.77
N ARG A 41 2.32 -1.48 19.56
CA ARG A 41 1.10 -1.86 20.31
C ARG A 41 -0.19 -1.29 19.67
N THR A 42 -0.05 -0.45 18.65
CA THR A 42 -1.14 0.28 18.01
C THR A 42 -1.68 -0.49 16.82
N VAL A 43 -2.98 -0.35 16.56
CA VAL A 43 -3.64 -0.89 15.36
C VAL A 43 -4.04 0.23 14.41
N PRO A 44 -4.19 -0.04 13.09
CA PRO A 44 -3.88 -1.30 12.41
C PRO A 44 -2.37 -1.53 12.26
N GLN A 45 -1.96 -2.80 12.13
CA GLN A 45 -0.60 -3.21 11.74
C GLN A 45 -0.69 -3.97 10.43
N ILE A 46 -0.07 -3.42 9.40
CA ILE A 46 -0.21 -3.88 8.02
C ILE A 46 1.07 -4.60 7.61
N PHE A 47 0.90 -5.82 7.14
CA PHE A 47 1.95 -6.66 6.59
C PHE A 47 1.58 -7.04 5.17
N ILE A 48 2.55 -6.94 4.26
CA ILE A 48 2.43 -7.37 2.87
C ILE A 48 3.52 -8.43 2.64
N GLY A 49 3.12 -9.69 2.52
CA GLY A 49 4.04 -10.82 2.64
C GLY A 49 4.80 -10.76 3.98
N ASP A 50 6.13 -10.77 3.91
CA ASP A 50 7.00 -10.66 5.07
C ASP A 50 7.33 -9.20 5.47
N THR A 51 6.87 -8.22 4.69
CA THR A 51 7.20 -6.81 4.89
C THR A 51 6.21 -6.15 5.85
N HIS A 52 6.71 -5.62 6.97
CA HIS A 52 5.94 -4.76 7.85
C HIS A 52 5.86 -3.34 7.27
N VAL A 53 4.67 -2.95 6.81
CA VAL A 53 4.41 -1.61 6.25
C VAL A 53 4.22 -0.58 7.37
N GLY A 54 3.58 -0.99 8.48
CA GLY A 54 3.27 -0.11 9.60
C GLY A 54 1.77 0.12 9.76
N GLY A 55 1.38 1.35 10.06
CA GLY A 55 -0.01 1.75 10.27
C GLY A 55 -0.74 2.12 8.98
N TYR A 56 -1.99 2.57 9.12
CA TYR A 56 -2.77 3.06 7.98
C TYR A 56 -2.10 4.24 7.28
N ASP A 57 -1.54 5.20 8.03
CA ASP A 57 -0.91 6.38 7.45
C ASP A 57 0.34 6.01 6.63
N ASP A 58 1.13 5.04 7.11
CA ASP A 58 2.30 4.51 6.39
C ASP A 58 1.87 3.87 5.06
N MET A 59 0.82 3.03 5.08
CA MET A 59 0.27 2.41 3.87
C MET A 59 -0.31 3.45 2.90
N ALA A 60 -1.08 4.42 3.40
CA ALA A 60 -1.68 5.47 2.57
C ALA A 60 -0.60 6.38 1.96
N ALA A 61 0.49 6.64 2.66
CA ALA A 61 1.63 7.38 2.13
C ALA A 61 2.34 6.62 0.99
N LEU A 62 2.47 5.28 1.10
CA LEU A 62 3.00 4.45 0.02
C LEU A 62 2.08 4.44 -1.21
N ASP A 63 0.77 4.38 -0.98
CA ASP A 63 -0.23 4.44 -2.05
C ASP A 63 -0.17 5.76 -2.82
N ALA A 64 -0.13 6.88 -2.09
CA ALA A 64 0.01 8.21 -2.68
C ALA A 64 1.31 8.40 -3.49
N GLN A 65 2.35 7.61 -3.18
CA GLN A 65 3.61 7.60 -3.92
C GLN A 65 3.62 6.61 -5.11
N GLY A 66 2.53 5.87 -5.34
CA GLY A 66 2.47 4.78 -6.34
C GLY A 66 3.34 3.57 -5.99
N ARG A 67 3.78 3.46 -4.73
CA ARG A 67 4.70 2.42 -4.26
C ARG A 67 3.99 1.25 -3.57
N LEU A 68 2.69 1.38 -3.30
CA LEU A 68 1.90 0.31 -2.71
C LEU A 68 1.56 -0.78 -3.74
N ASP A 69 1.20 -0.40 -4.96
CA ASP A 69 0.75 -1.33 -6.00
C ASP A 69 1.80 -2.42 -6.32
N PRO A 70 3.10 -2.09 -6.50
CA PRO A 70 4.13 -3.10 -6.69
C PRO A 70 4.28 -4.06 -5.50
N LEU A 71 4.08 -3.57 -4.27
CA LEU A 71 4.14 -4.42 -3.07
C LEU A 71 2.96 -5.39 -3.01
N LEU A 72 1.80 -4.96 -3.50
CA LEU A 72 0.60 -5.80 -3.59
C LEU A 72 0.62 -6.76 -4.80
N GLY A 73 1.68 -6.75 -5.61
CA GLY A 73 1.73 -7.52 -6.86
C GLY A 73 0.78 -6.99 -7.94
N LEU A 74 0.30 -5.76 -7.78
CA LEU A 74 -0.41 -5.02 -8.82
C LEU A 74 0.67 -4.41 -9.72
N GLU A 75 1.08 -5.18 -10.72
CA GLU A 75 2.03 -4.72 -11.73
C GLU A 75 1.53 -3.38 -12.31
N PRO A 76 2.41 -2.37 -12.48
CA PRO A 76 2.01 -1.16 -13.18
C PRO A 76 1.58 -1.57 -14.58
N HIS A 77 0.31 -1.33 -14.89
CA HIS A 77 -0.17 -1.35 -16.26
C HIS A 77 0.53 -0.19 -16.97
N TYR A 78 1.70 -0.47 -17.54
CA TYR A 78 2.36 0.40 -18.52
C TYR A 78 1.47 0.43 -19.76
N ASP A 79 0.53 1.36 -19.77
CA ASP A 79 -0.23 1.68 -20.97
C ASP A 79 0.69 2.45 -21.93
N GLU A 80 1.19 1.75 -22.96
CA GLU A 80 2.04 2.34 -24.01
C GLU A 80 1.38 3.53 -24.72
N ALA A 81 0.06 3.70 -24.64
CA ALA A 81 -0.64 4.83 -25.29
C ALA A 81 -0.50 6.16 -24.52
N THR A 82 -0.04 6.14 -23.27
CA THR A 82 0.22 7.37 -22.50
C THR A 82 1.58 8.02 -22.84
N PHE A 83 2.53 7.26 -23.42
CA PHE A 83 3.84 7.81 -23.79
C PHE A 83 3.85 8.57 -25.14
N ALA A 84 2.74 8.59 -25.87
CA ALA A 84 2.63 9.26 -27.17
C ALA A 84 2.47 10.80 -27.12
N HIS A 85 2.84 11.47 -26.01
CA HIS A 85 2.74 12.94 -25.87
C HIS A 85 4.02 13.62 -25.38
N SER A 86 5.19 13.15 -25.81
CA SER A 86 6.32 14.07 -26.01
C SER A 86 6.41 14.38 -27.50
N PRO A 87 5.95 15.56 -27.97
CA PRO A 87 6.34 16.00 -29.30
C PRO A 87 7.86 16.10 -29.30
N GLU A 88 8.46 15.37 -30.23
CA GLU A 88 9.84 15.50 -30.64
C GLU A 88 10.11 16.99 -30.89
N ALA A 89 10.88 17.63 -29.99
CA ALA A 89 11.34 18.98 -30.22
C ALA A 89 12.36 18.90 -31.35
N SER A 90 11.86 19.31 -32.51
CA SER A 90 12.51 19.34 -33.80
C SER A 90 13.89 20.00 -33.76
N GLU A 91 14.77 19.44 -34.57
CA GLU A 91 15.94 20.08 -35.14
C GLU A 91 15.53 21.42 -35.79
N ASP A 92 16.11 22.54 -35.35
CA ASP A 92 16.52 23.67 -36.20
C ASP A 92 17.17 24.78 -35.34
N GLY A 93 18.47 25.00 -35.53
CA GLY A 93 19.21 26.13 -35.00
C GLY A 93 20.02 26.78 -36.14
N PRO A 94 19.89 28.10 -36.41
CA PRO A 94 20.17 28.65 -37.72
C PRO A 94 21.62 29.13 -37.92
N THR A 95 22.05 28.99 -39.18
CA THR A 95 23.14 29.68 -39.92
C THR A 95 24.55 29.11 -39.81
#